data_AF-A0AAD5RIM6-F1
#
_entry.id   AF-A0AAD5RIM6-F1
#
_cell.length_a   1.000
_cell.length_b   1.000
_cell.length_c   1.000
_cell.angle_alpha   90.00
_cell.angle_beta   90.00
_cell.angle_gamma   90.00
#
_symmetry.space_group_name_H-M   'P 1'
#
loop_
_entity.id
_entity.type
_entity.pdbx_description
1 polymer ?
#
loop_
_entity_poly.entity_id
_entity_poly.type
_entity_poly.pdbx_seq_one_letter_code
_entity_poly.pdbx_strand_id
1 'polypeptide(L)' 'MSDDIRQGALNLINQIRSQVALGQFRAMNPMPSASDMSKLAWDCNLENIAQRVIHDCPAPPKSARNAINYV' A
#
# COMPACT_ATOMS: atom_id res chain seq x y z
N MET A 1 16.42 2.88 4.94
CA MET A 1 15.77 3.32 3.69
C MET A 1 16.14 4.78 3.42
N SER A 2 16.30 5.21 2.16
CA SER A 2 16.49 6.63 1.83
C SER A 2 15.15 7.35 1.74
N ASP A 3 15.16 8.69 1.85
CA ASP A 3 13.95 9.51 1.75
C ASP A 3 13.27 9.40 0.38
N ASP A 4 14.05 9.26 -0.69
CA ASP A 4 13.51 9.07 -2.05
C ASP A 4 12.68 7.80 -2.17
N ILE A 5 13.10 6.72 -1.51
CA ILE A 5 12.36 5.45 -1.52
C ILE A 5 11.09 5.56 -0.66
N ARG A 6 11.16 6.24 0.50
CA ARG A 6 9.97 6.54 1.32
C ARG A 6 8.96 7.34 0.51
N GLN A 7 9.41 8.42 -0.13
CA GLN A 7 8.57 9.31 -0.89
C GLN A 7 7.97 8.61 -2.13
N GLY A 8 8.77 7.80 -2.82
CA GLY A 8 8.32 6.99 -3.95
C GLY A 8 7.21 6.00 -3.55
N ALA A 9 7.43 5.25 -2.47
CA ALA A 9 6.43 4.30 -1.96
C ALA A 9 5.14 5.01 -1.51
N LEU A 10 5.25 6.11 -0.76
CA LEU A 10 4.11 6.88 -0.30
C LEU A 10 3.31 7.49 -1.46
N ASN A 11 4.00 8.04 -2.45
CA ASN A 11 3.38 8.65 -3.62
C ASN A 11 2.64 7.61 -4.45
N LEU A 12 3.26 6.46 -4.70
CA LEU A 12 2.64 5.36 -5.45
C LEU A 12 1.32 4.93 -4.80
N ILE A 13 1.33 4.66 -3.48
CA ILE A 13 0.12 4.21 -2.78
C ILE A 13 -0.95 5.30 -2.79
N ASN A 14 -0.58 6.56 -2.54
CA ASN A 14 -1.54 7.67 -2.58
C ASN A 14 -2.10 7.94 -3.98
N GLN A 15 -1.32 7.70 -5.04
CA GLN A 15 -1.80 7.77 -6.42
C GLN A 15 -2.86 6.70 -6.69
N ILE A 16 -2.61 5.45 -6.29
CA ILE A 16 -3.58 4.35 -6.39
C ILE A 16 -4.85 4.69 -5.61
N ARG A 17 -4.72 5.13 -4.35
CA ARG A 17 -5.86 5.53 -3.50
C ARG A 17 -6.69 6.64 -4.14
N SER A 18 -6.05 7.63 -4.77
CA SER A 18 -6.71 8.71 -5.49
C SER A 18 -7.51 8.18 -6.69
N GLN A 19 -6.92 7.29 -7.49
CA GLN A 19 -7.62 6.67 -8.62
C GLN A 19 -8.83 5.84 -8.17
N VAL A 20 -8.72 5.13 -7.05
CA VAL A 20 -9.85 4.40 -6.45
C VAL A 20 -10.93 5.37 -5.98
N ALA A 21 -10.56 6.44 -5.27
CA ALA A 21 -11.50 7.45 -4.77
C ALA A 21 -12.33 8.07 -5.91
N LEU A 22 -11.68 8.35 -7.04
CA LEU A 22 -12.31 8.90 -8.24
C LEU A 22 -13.09 7.87 -9.07
N GLY A 23 -13.09 6.58 -8.70
CA GLY A 23 -13.70 5.51 -9.49
C GLY A 23 -12.99 5.26 -10.83
N GLN A 24 -11.74 5.68 -10.96
CA GLN A 24 -10.92 5.54 -12.17
C GLN A 24 -10.04 4.29 -12.13
N PHE A 25 -9.83 3.70 -10.95
CA PHE A 25 -9.03 2.51 -10.79
C PHE A 25 -9.78 1.26 -11.24
N ARG A 26 -9.11 0.46 -12.08
CA ARG A 26 -9.60 -0.84 -12.54
C ARG A 26 -8.63 -1.91 -12.07
N ALA A 27 -9.13 -2.80 -11.21
CA ALA A 27 -8.47 -4.06 -10.91
C ALA A 27 -8.97 -5.12 -11.91
N MET A 28 -9.31 -6.32 -11.43
CA MET A 28 -10.00 -7.34 -12.26
C MET A 28 -11.43 -6.92 -12.64
N ASN A 29 -12.08 -6.13 -11.76
CA ASN A 29 -13.36 -5.49 -12.00
C ASN A 29 -13.24 -3.98 -11.68
N PRO A 30 -14.11 -3.13 -12.25
CA PRO A 30 -14.21 -1.72 -11.83
C PRO A 30 -14.49 -1.63 -10.33
N MET A 31 -13.72 -0.80 -9.64
CA MET A 31 -13.99 -0.49 -8.23
C MET A 31 -14.93 0.72 -8.15
N PRO A 32 -15.91 0.73 -7.22
CA PRO A 32 -16.72 1.91 -6.97
C PRO A 32 -15.86 3.05 -6.45
N SER A 33 -16.30 4.29 -6.68
CA SER A 33 -15.68 5.47 -6.07
C SER A 33 -15.78 5.40 -4.54
N ALA A 34 -14.84 6.04 -3.86
CA ALA A 34 -14.80 6.11 -2.41
C ALA A 34 -14.83 7.57 -1.96
N SER A 35 -15.87 7.94 -1.19
CA SER A 35 -16.09 9.31 -0.71
C SER A 35 -15.20 9.71 0.46
N ASP A 36 -14.69 8.75 1.23
CA ASP A 36 -13.88 8.99 2.43
C ASP A 36 -12.52 8.29 2.36
N MET A 37 -11.76 8.59 1.31
CA MET A 37 -10.43 8.01 1.06
C MET A 37 -9.32 9.00 1.43
N SER A 38 -8.90 9.01 2.71
CA SER A 38 -7.87 9.94 3.18
C SER A 38 -6.48 9.67 2.59
N LYS A 39 -5.69 10.72 2.38
CA LYS A 39 -4.29 10.62 1.96
C LYS A 39 -3.45 10.06 3.12
N LEU A 40 -2.56 9.11 2.82
CA LEU A 40 -1.63 8.56 3.79
C LEU A 40 -0.45 9.50 4.02
N ALA A 41 0.07 9.48 5.24
CA ALA A 41 1.34 10.08 5.64
C ALA A 41 2.36 8.97 5.98
N TRP A 42 3.64 9.27 5.82
CA TRP A 42 4.69 8.35 6.26
C TRP A 42 4.77 8.34 7.78
N ASP A 43 4.93 7.15 8.36
CA ASP A 43 5.13 6.96 9.80
C ASP A 43 6.38 6.10 10.02
N CYS A 44 7.35 6.68 10.74
CA CYS A 44 8.64 6.02 11.00
C CYS A 44 8.50 4.79 11.92
N ASN A 45 7.49 4.72 12.79
CA ASN A 45 7.27 3.56 13.64
C ASN A 45 6.78 2.38 12.81
N LEU A 46 5.87 2.62 11.87
CA LEU A 46 5.42 1.59 10.92
C LEU A 46 6.57 1.11 10.02
N GLU A 47 7.42 2.02 9.54
CA GLU A 47 8.64 1.65 8.81
C GLU A 47 9.53 0.72 9.64
N ASN A 48 9.80 1.07 10.90
CA ASN A 48 10.64 0.28 11.80
C ASN A 48 10.06 -1.12 12.05
N ILE A 49 8.74 -1.24 12.20
CA ILE A 49 8.07 -2.53 12.34
C ILE A 49 8.26 -3.35 11.07
N ALA A 50 8.02 -2.76 9.90
CA ALA A 50 8.20 -3.44 8.61
C ALA A 50 9.64 -3.95 8.44
N GLN A 51 10.64 -3.10 8.72
CA GLN A 51 12.06 -3.45 8.65
C GLN A 51 12.42 -4.62 9.58
N ARG A 52 11.89 -4.64 10.82
CA ARG A 52 12.12 -5.75 11.76
C ARG A 52 11.53 -7.07 11.25
N VAL A 53 10.34 -7.02 10.66
CA VAL A 53 9.68 -8.23 10.14
C VAL A 53 10.46 -8.84 8.99
N ILE A 54 11.05 -8.03 8.11
CA ILE A 54 11.79 -8.52 6.94
C ILE A 54 13.31 -8.64 7.14
N HIS A 55 13.82 -8.37 8.35
CA HIS A 55 15.25 -8.27 8.64
C HIS A 55 16.05 -9.50 8.18
N ASP A 56 15.53 -10.70 8.43
CA ASP A 56 16.19 -11.96 8.09
C ASP A 56 15.74 -12.53 6.73
N CYS A 57 15.09 -11.71 5.89
CA CYS A 57 14.47 -12.12 4.63
C CYS A 57 13.62 -13.40 4.79
N PRO A 58 12.68 -13.44 5.75
CA PRO A 58 11.90 -14.64 6.00
C PRO A 58 11.05 -15.00 4.77
N ALA A 59 10.68 -16.28 4.67
CA ALA A 59 9.69 -16.70 3.72
C ALA A 59 8.39 -15.86 3.93
N PRO A 60 7.73 -15.43 2.85
CA PRO A 60 6.55 -14.61 2.96
C PRO A 60 5.47 -15.34 3.78
N PRO A 61 4.75 -14.63 4.66
CA PRO A 61 3.66 -15.25 5.39
C PRO A 61 2.64 -15.82 4.40
N LYS A 62 2.08 -17.00 4.72
CA LYS A 62 0.94 -17.53 3.95
C LYS A 62 -0.13 -16.45 3.91
N SER A 63 -0.66 -16.14 2.72
CA SER A 63 -1.65 -15.07 2.58
C SER A 63 -2.78 -15.27 3.58
N ALA A 64 -3.20 -14.18 4.23
CA ALA A 64 -4.41 -14.22 5.03
C ALA A 64 -5.57 -14.67 4.13
N ARG A 65 -6.54 -15.42 4.68
CA ARG A 65 -7.66 -16.02 3.91
C ARG A 65 -8.38 -15.05 2.97
N ASN A 66 -8.27 -13.74 3.19
CA ASN A 66 -8.94 -12.67 2.42
C ASN A 66 -7.96 -11.70 1.72
N ALA A 67 -6.65 -11.95 1.75
CA ALA A 67 -5.68 -11.11 1.06
C ALA A 67 -5.60 -11.54 -0.42
N ILE A 68 -6.33 -10.83 -1.28
CA ILE A 68 -6.19 -10.94 -2.74
C ILE A 68 -5.03 -10.03 -3.16
N ASN A 69 -3.97 -10.62 -3.72
CA ASN A 69 -2.93 -9.84 -4.39
C ASN A 69 -3.47 -9.39 -5.75
N TYR A 70 -3.58 -8.09 -5.95
CA TYR A 70 -3.86 -7.52 -7.27
C TYR A 70 -2.53 -7.41 -8.01
N VAL A 71 -2.38 -8.21 -9.08
CA VAL A 71 -1.18 -8.31 -9.92
C VAL A 71 -1.40 -7.55 -11.22
#